data_AF-A0A142Y3D1-F1
#
_entry.id   AF-A0A142Y3D1-F1
#
_cell.length_a   1.000
_cell.length_b   1.000
_cell.length_c   1.000
_cell.angle_alpha   90.00
_cell.angle_beta   90.00
_cell.angle_gamma   90.00
#
_symmetry.space_group_name_H-M   'P 1'
#
loop_
_entity.id
_entity.type
_entity.pdbx_description
1 polymer ?
#
loop_
_entity_poly.entity_id
_entity_poly.type
_entity_poly.pdbx_seq_one_letter_code
_entity_poly.pdbx_strand_id
1 'polypeptide(L)'
;MSISDELQKLDELRRNGALSFDEFEIAKRLVLQGSEDSVRSDHLEEIKVQNELAQLDREWELERENYMVAGRYGHKYIPGKASSAFGGLFVVGFGVIWTVIAATVTRIGGAGVFSIFPLFGVLFVLFGAGMSFMAFVKAGQYEEAHERYQRRRRELQSKNQKTS
;
A
#
# COMPACT_ATOMS: atom_id res chain seq x y z
N MET A 1 3.78 -37.62 -9.86
CA MET A 1 3.07 -38.92 -9.90
C MET A 1 1.91 -38.79 -8.94
N SER A 2 0.72 -39.23 -9.33
CA SER A 2 -0.42 -39.22 -8.41
C SER A 2 -0.24 -40.30 -7.36
N ILE A 3 -0.71 -40.06 -6.12
CA ILE A 3 -0.80 -41.09 -5.07
C ILE A 3 -1.52 -42.33 -5.60
N SER A 4 -2.54 -42.12 -6.44
CA SER A 4 -3.24 -43.21 -7.11
C SER A 4 -2.33 -44.04 -8.02
N ASP A 5 -1.37 -43.42 -8.72
CA ASP A 5 -0.41 -44.11 -9.59
C ASP A 5 0.57 -44.95 -8.76
N GLU A 6 1.03 -44.43 -7.62
CA GLU A 6 1.93 -45.14 -6.70
C GLU A 6 1.23 -46.33 -6.03
N LEU A 7 -0.02 -46.14 -5.57
CA LEU A 7 -0.83 -47.21 -5.02
C LEU A 7 -1.16 -48.29 -6.07
N GLN A 8 -1.41 -47.89 -7.32
CA GLN A 8 -1.67 -48.82 -8.42
C GLN A 8 -0.42 -49.64 -8.75
N LYS A 9 0.76 -49.02 -8.75
CA LYS A 9 2.04 -49.70 -8.97
C LYS A 9 2.38 -50.67 -7.84
N LEU A 10 2.06 -50.32 -6.59
CA LEU A 10 2.18 -51.24 -5.46
C LEU A 10 1.22 -52.44 -5.58
N ASP A 11 -0.01 -52.25 -6.07
CA ASP A 11 -0.95 -53.36 -6.33
C ASP A 11 -0.47 -54.27 -7.47
N GLU A 12 0.12 -53.71 -8.53
CA GLU A 12 0.73 -54.49 -9.62
C GLU A 12 1.91 -55.34 -9.13
N LEU A 13 2.81 -54.78 -8.33
CA LEU A 13 3.94 -55.51 -7.75
C LEU A 13 3.47 -56.67 -6.85
N ARG A 14 2.39 -56.46 -6.08
CA ARG A 14 1.75 -57.50 -5.28
C ARG A 14 1.17 -58.61 -6.16
N ARG A 15 0.43 -58.26 -7.21
CA ARG A 15 -0.19 -59.24 -8.14
C ARG A 15 0.86 -60.09 -8.87
N ASN A 16 2.01 -59.52 -9.15
CA ASN A 16 3.13 -60.23 -9.79
C ASN A 16 3.95 -61.10 -8.81
N GLY A 17 3.58 -61.14 -7.52
CA GLY A 17 4.28 -61.92 -6.50
C GLY A 17 5.64 -61.33 -6.09
N ALA A 18 5.95 -60.11 -6.53
CA ALA A 18 7.21 -59.43 -6.21
C ALA A 18 7.21 -58.78 -4.82
N LEU A 19 6.03 -58.63 -4.21
CA LEU A 19 5.85 -58.04 -2.88
C LEU A 19 4.93 -58.91 -2.03
N SER A 20 5.35 -59.23 -0.81
CA SER A 20 4.49 -59.92 0.15
C SER A 20 3.39 -59.00 0.70
N PHE A 21 2.37 -59.59 1.32
CA PHE A 21 1.25 -58.84 1.89
C PHE A 21 1.71 -57.85 2.98
N ASP A 22 2.65 -58.26 3.83
CA ASP A 22 3.15 -57.43 4.92
C ASP A 22 4.00 -56.25 4.41
N GLU A 23 4.83 -56.49 3.39
CA GLU A 23 5.61 -55.42 2.73
C GLU A 23 4.70 -54.41 2.03
N PHE A 24 3.58 -54.86 1.47
CA PHE A 24 2.62 -53.99 0.80
C PHE A 24 1.92 -53.04 1.78
N GLU A 25 1.49 -53.54 2.94
CA GLU A 25 0.86 -52.72 3.98
C GLU A 25 1.83 -51.67 4.53
N ILE A 26 3.11 -52.01 4.69
CA ILE A 26 4.15 -51.05 5.10
C ILE A 26 4.36 -49.98 4.02
N ALA A 27 4.54 -50.39 2.76
CA ALA A 27 4.76 -49.46 1.65
C ALA A 27 3.56 -48.52 1.46
N LYS A 28 2.33 -49.05 1.53
CA LYS A 28 1.10 -48.26 1.44
C LYS A 28 1.00 -47.21 2.54
N ARG A 29 1.32 -47.56 3.80
CA ARG A 29 1.33 -46.57 4.90
C ARG A 29 2.36 -45.48 4.67
N LEU A 30 3.56 -45.82 4.22
CA LEU A 30 4.62 -44.84 3.94
C LEU A 30 4.22 -43.87 2.82
N VAL A 31 3.59 -44.37 1.75
CA VAL A 31 3.07 -43.53 0.65
C VAL A 31 1.97 -42.60 1.15
N LEU A 32 1.01 -43.13 1.91
CA LEU A 32 -0.08 -42.32 2.47
C LEU A 32 0.45 -41.26 3.44
N GLN A 33 1.36 -41.61 4.33
CA GLN A 33 1.96 -40.68 5.29
C GLN A 33 2.79 -39.59 4.61
N GLY A 34 3.62 -39.96 3.62
CA GLY A 34 4.38 -38.99 2.84
C GLY A 34 3.49 -37.99 2.09
N SER A 35 2.32 -38.45 1.62
CA SER A 35 1.34 -37.58 0.98
C SER A 35 0.60 -36.65 1.95
N GLU A 36 0.28 -37.11 3.15
CA GLU A 36 -0.33 -36.26 4.18
C GLU A 36 0.64 -35.16 4.63
N ASP A 37 1.92 -35.49 4.77
CA ASP A 37 2.96 -34.52 5.13
C ASP A 37 3.16 -33.46 4.04
N SER A 38 3.13 -33.84 2.75
CA SER A 38 3.24 -32.88 1.65
C SER A 38 2.03 -31.95 1.55
N VAL A 39 0.80 -32.49 1.68
CA VAL A 39 -0.42 -31.67 1.68
C VAL A 39 -0.45 -30.72 2.87
N ARG A 40 -0.01 -31.19 4.04
CA ARG A 40 0.09 -30.35 5.25
C ARG A 40 1.14 -29.25 5.08
N SER A 41 2.31 -29.54 4.51
CA SER A 41 3.33 -28.51 4.27
C SER A 41 2.82 -27.45 3.31
N ASP A 42 2.14 -27.83 2.23
CA ASP A 42 1.60 -26.89 1.25
C ASP A 42 0.56 -25.96 1.90
N HIS A 43 -0.35 -26.50 2.72
CA HIS A 43 -1.31 -25.69 3.48
C HIS A 43 -0.64 -24.74 4.49
N LEU A 44 0.44 -25.16 5.14
CA LEU A 44 1.18 -24.30 6.06
C LEU A 44 1.88 -23.16 5.33
N GLU A 45 2.42 -23.43 4.14
CA GLU A 45 3.02 -22.40 3.29
C GLU A 45 1.98 -21.39 2.81
N GLU A 46 0.79 -21.85 2.38
CA GLU A 46 -0.31 -20.96 2.01
C GLU A 46 -0.75 -20.07 3.17
N ILE A 47 -0.96 -20.65 4.35
CA ILE A 47 -1.34 -19.90 5.56
C ILE A 47 -0.26 -18.86 5.92
N LYS A 48 1.02 -19.22 5.79
CA LYS A 48 2.12 -18.29 6.06
C LYS A 48 2.10 -17.10 5.11
N VAL A 49 1.89 -17.33 3.80
CA VAL A 49 1.78 -16.25 2.81
C VAL A 49 0.56 -15.38 3.06
N GLN A 50 -0.58 -15.96 3.44
CA GLN A 50 -1.77 -15.20 3.82
C GLN A 50 -1.52 -14.32 5.05
N ASN A 51 -0.79 -14.83 6.06
CA ASN A 51 -0.45 -14.06 7.24
C ASN A 51 0.52 -12.90 6.92
N GLU A 52 1.55 -13.16 6.10
CA GLU A 52 2.48 -12.14 5.62
C GLU A 52 1.75 -11.03 4.85
N LEU A 53 0.79 -11.37 3.99
CA LEU A 53 -0.05 -10.39 3.29
C LEU A 53 -0.91 -9.56 4.26
N ALA A 54 -1.56 -10.21 5.23
CA ALA A 54 -2.38 -9.51 6.22
C ALA A 54 -1.54 -8.58 7.10
N GLN A 55 -0.31 -8.97 7.44
CA GLN A 55 0.61 -8.12 8.16
C GLN A 55 1.04 -6.92 7.31
N LEU A 56 1.41 -7.14 6.05
CA LEU A 56 1.79 -6.08 5.12
C LEU A 56 0.65 -5.06 4.94
N ASP A 57 -0.59 -5.53 4.86
CA ASP A 57 -1.77 -4.67 4.73
C ASP A 57 -1.99 -3.81 5.99
N ARG A 58 -1.82 -4.39 7.19
CA ARG A 58 -1.89 -3.63 8.46
C ARG A 58 -0.79 -2.57 8.56
N GLU A 59 0.45 -2.92 8.21
CA GLU A 59 1.58 -1.99 8.21
C GLU A 59 1.32 -0.82 7.24
N TRP A 60 0.80 -1.14 6.05
CA TRP A 60 0.42 -0.13 5.07
C TRP A 60 -0.70 0.79 5.56
N GLU A 61 -1.71 0.26 6.26
CA GLU A 61 -2.77 1.11 6.83
C GLU A 61 -2.22 2.12 7.83
N LEU A 62 -1.34 1.69 8.73
CA LEU A 62 -0.67 2.56 9.70
C LEU A 62 0.22 3.59 9.01
N GLU A 63 1.00 3.18 8.01
CA GLU A 63 1.88 4.07 7.25
C GLU A 63 1.06 5.10 6.44
N ARG A 64 -0.03 4.66 5.80
CA ARG A 64 -0.96 5.52 5.06
C ARG A 64 -1.57 6.59 5.95
N GLU A 65 -1.94 6.26 7.19
CA GLU A 65 -2.49 7.24 8.13
C GLU A 65 -1.54 8.41 8.42
N ASN A 66 -0.23 8.17 8.46
CA ASN A 66 0.76 9.23 8.65
C ASN A 66 0.77 10.22 7.48
N TYR A 67 0.41 9.77 6.28
CA TYR A 67 0.34 10.60 5.08
C TYR A 67 -0.98 11.34 4.93
N MET A 68 -2.06 10.88 5.56
CA MET A 68 -3.35 11.55 5.51
C MET A 68 -3.30 12.94 6.17
N VAL A 69 -4.16 13.83 5.68
CA VAL A 69 -4.36 15.17 6.25
C VAL A 69 -5.74 15.19 6.91
N ALA A 70 -5.81 15.68 8.14
CA ALA A 70 -7.07 15.87 8.84
C ALA A 70 -7.81 17.07 8.23
N GLY A 71 -8.99 16.81 7.65
CA GLY A 71 -9.90 17.85 7.22
C GLY A 71 -10.63 18.49 8.40
N ARG A 72 -11.27 19.63 8.13
CA ARG A 72 -12.01 20.44 9.12
C ARG A 72 -13.12 19.70 9.86
N TYR A 73 -13.65 18.60 9.28
CA TYR A 73 -14.77 17.82 9.81
C TYR A 73 -14.35 16.42 10.29
N GLY A 74 -13.07 16.20 10.60
CA GLY A 74 -12.57 14.90 11.05
C GLY A 74 -12.39 13.86 9.93
N HIS A 75 -12.82 14.17 8.71
CA HIS A 75 -12.51 13.35 7.54
C HIS A 75 -11.00 13.41 7.24
N LYS A 76 -10.34 12.27 7.27
CA LYS A 76 -8.97 12.11 6.77
C LYS A 76 -9.03 11.87 5.27
N TYR A 77 -8.29 12.65 4.49
CA TYR A 77 -8.15 12.43 3.05
C TYR A 77 -6.68 12.34 2.67
N ILE A 78 -6.39 11.63 1.59
CA ILE A 78 -5.06 11.59 1.00
C ILE A 78 -4.94 12.83 0.11
N PRO A 79 -3.98 13.74 0.37
CA PRO A 79 -3.78 14.90 -0.49
C PRO A 79 -3.37 14.43 -1.88
N GLY A 80 -4.22 14.69 -2.88
CA GLY A 80 -3.87 14.44 -4.27
C GLY A 80 -2.75 15.38 -4.73
N LYS A 81 -1.78 14.87 -5.48
CA LYS A 81 -0.71 15.70 -6.09
C LYS A 81 -1.31 16.83 -6.95
N ALA A 82 -2.35 16.50 -7.72
CA ALA A 82 -3.04 17.47 -8.57
C ALA A 82 -3.75 18.56 -7.75
N SER A 83 -4.51 18.21 -6.72
CA SER A 83 -5.22 19.22 -5.90
C SER A 83 -4.27 20.11 -5.11
N SER A 84 -3.12 19.57 -4.67
CA SER A 84 -2.08 20.33 -3.98
C SER A 84 -1.39 21.33 -4.91
N ALA A 85 -1.08 20.92 -6.15
CA ALA A 85 -0.46 21.80 -7.15
C ALA A 85 -1.41 22.93 -7.60
N PHE A 86 -2.68 22.61 -7.87
CA PHE A 86 -3.69 23.60 -8.22
C PHE A 86 -3.98 24.56 -7.06
N GLY A 87 -4.05 24.06 -5.83
CA GLY A 87 -4.21 24.89 -4.63
C GLY A 87 -3.07 25.89 -4.47
N GLY A 88 -1.82 25.44 -4.62
CA GLY A 88 -0.65 26.32 -4.57
C GLY A 88 -0.68 27.42 -5.63
N LEU A 89 -0.94 27.06 -6.89
CA LEU A 89 -1.02 28.02 -8.00
C LEU A 89 -2.14 29.05 -7.76
N PHE A 90 -3.30 28.60 -7.27
CA PHE A 90 -4.41 29.47 -6.95
C PHE A 90 -4.08 30.44 -5.81
N VAL A 91 -3.45 29.96 -4.73
CA VAL A 91 -3.09 30.80 -3.58
C VAL A 91 -2.04 31.85 -3.95
N VAL A 92 -1.02 31.47 -4.72
CA VAL A 92 -0.01 32.42 -5.21
C VAL A 92 -0.65 33.45 -6.16
N GLY A 93 -1.43 33.01 -7.15
CA GLY A 93 -2.08 33.91 -8.11
C GLY A 93 -3.05 34.88 -7.43
N PHE A 94 -3.92 34.36 -6.54
CA PHE A 94 -4.85 35.16 -5.78
C PHE A 94 -4.13 36.15 -4.85
N GLY A 95 -3.08 35.71 -4.14
CA GLY A 95 -2.32 36.57 -3.25
C GLY A 95 -1.59 37.70 -3.97
N VAL A 96 -1.05 37.45 -5.18
CA VAL A 96 -0.46 38.50 -6.03
C VAL A 96 -1.52 39.51 -6.45
N ILE A 97 -2.66 39.06 -6.98
CA ILE A 97 -3.76 39.93 -7.40
C ILE A 97 -4.25 40.78 -6.22
N TRP A 98 -4.49 40.14 -5.08
CA TRP A 98 -4.91 40.82 -3.85
C TRP A 98 -3.92 41.89 -3.40
N THR A 99 -2.61 41.58 -3.43
CA THR A 99 -1.56 42.52 -3.02
C THR A 99 -1.51 43.74 -3.94
N VAL A 100 -1.69 43.55 -5.25
CA VAL A 100 -1.74 44.65 -6.23
C VAL A 100 -2.97 45.55 -5.99
N ILE A 101 -4.14 44.95 -5.77
CA ILE A 101 -5.38 45.71 -5.47
C ILE A 101 -5.21 46.47 -4.15
N ALA A 102 -4.74 45.81 -3.10
CA ALA A 102 -4.53 46.42 -1.79
C ALA A 102 -3.56 47.60 -1.89
N ALA A 103 -2.41 47.44 -2.56
CA ALA A 103 -1.45 48.51 -2.76
C ALA A 103 -2.03 49.71 -3.54
N THR A 104 -2.91 49.44 -4.51
CA THR A 104 -3.57 50.49 -5.30
C THR A 104 -4.58 51.27 -4.46
N VAL A 105 -5.39 50.58 -3.65
CA VAL A 105 -6.38 51.21 -2.75
C VAL A 105 -5.67 52.03 -1.66
N THR A 106 -4.58 51.53 -1.08
CA THR A 106 -3.80 52.26 -0.07
C THR A 106 -3.23 53.58 -0.62
N ARG A 107 -2.88 53.64 -1.92
CA ARG A 107 -2.39 54.87 -2.57
C ARG A 107 -3.47 55.94 -2.76
N ILE A 108 -4.73 55.54 -2.91
CA ILE A 108 -5.85 56.45 -3.20
C ILE A 108 -6.53 56.93 -1.90
N GLY A 109 -6.55 56.09 -0.85
CA GLY A 109 -7.30 56.35 0.39
C GLY A 109 -6.60 57.17 1.48
N GLY A 110 -5.32 57.52 1.31
CA GLY A 110 -4.54 58.23 2.34
C GLY A 110 -4.08 57.36 3.53
N ALA A 111 -3.12 57.88 4.30
CA ALA A 111 -2.46 57.16 5.40
C ALA A 111 -3.39 56.94 6.60
N GLY A 112 -4.03 55.77 6.64
CA GLY A 112 -4.82 55.28 7.77
C GLY A 112 -4.59 53.78 8.01
N VAL A 113 -5.44 53.14 8.82
CA VAL A 113 -5.38 51.70 9.20
C VAL A 113 -5.27 50.74 8.01
N PHE A 114 -5.56 51.20 6.78
CA PHE A 114 -5.39 50.44 5.54
C PHE A 114 -3.94 50.29 5.05
N SER A 115 -2.94 50.89 5.73
CA SER A 115 -1.52 50.76 5.34
C SER A 115 -0.89 49.40 5.67
N ILE A 116 -1.46 48.63 6.61
CA ILE A 116 -0.99 47.29 7.01
C ILE A 116 -1.54 46.15 6.12
N PHE A 117 -2.54 46.42 5.27
CA PHE A 117 -3.17 45.41 4.42
C PHE A 117 -2.21 44.70 3.42
N PRO A 118 -1.25 45.38 2.78
CA PRO A 118 -0.29 44.72 1.89
C PRO A 118 0.61 43.72 2.61
N LEU A 119 0.99 43.99 3.87
CA LEU A 119 1.76 43.07 4.71
C LEU A 119 1.00 41.77 4.98
N PHE A 120 -0.31 41.84 5.19
CA PHE A 120 -1.16 40.66 5.30
C PHE A 120 -1.18 39.84 4.01
N GLY A 121 -1.20 40.48 2.83
CA GLY A 121 -1.13 39.80 1.54
C GLY A 121 0.17 39.01 1.38
N VAL A 122 1.31 39.61 1.72
CA VAL A 122 2.62 38.92 1.69
C VAL A 122 2.65 37.74 2.66
N LEU A 123 2.18 37.94 3.91
CA LEU A 123 2.11 36.87 4.90
C LEU A 123 1.23 35.71 4.42
N PHE A 124 0.07 36.02 3.82
CA PHE A 124 -0.85 35.04 3.27
C PHE A 124 -0.20 34.21 2.14
N VAL A 125 0.53 34.87 1.23
CA VAL A 125 1.26 34.18 0.16
C VAL A 125 2.33 33.26 0.73
N LEU A 126 3.13 33.73 1.68
CA LEU A 126 4.19 32.91 2.30
C LEU A 126 3.61 31.70 3.02
N PHE A 127 2.56 31.91 3.82
CA PHE A 127 1.91 30.83 4.55
C PHE A 127 1.25 29.83 3.61
N GLY A 128 0.54 30.32 2.60
CA GLY A 128 -0.10 29.50 1.58
C GLY A 128 0.87 28.67 0.76
N ALA A 129 1.97 29.29 0.31
CA ALA A 129 3.05 28.61 -0.41
C ALA A 129 3.71 27.53 0.47
N GLY A 130 4.00 27.84 1.74
CA GLY A 130 4.57 26.89 2.69
C GLY A 130 3.67 25.68 2.92
N MET A 131 2.38 25.90 3.16
CA MET A 131 1.38 24.84 3.31
C MET A 131 1.26 23.99 2.04
N SER A 132 1.23 24.63 0.86
CA SER A 132 1.17 23.93 -0.42
C SER A 132 2.42 23.07 -0.67
N PHE A 133 3.60 23.58 -0.32
CA PHE A 133 4.85 22.85 -0.47
C PHE A 133 4.89 21.62 0.44
N MET A 134 4.50 21.76 1.71
CA MET A 134 4.41 20.62 2.62
C MET A 134 3.42 19.56 2.12
N ALA A 135 2.25 19.97 1.62
CA ALA A 135 1.27 19.05 1.04
C ALA A 135 1.83 18.30 -0.18
N PHE A 136 2.58 18.99 -1.05
CA PHE A 136 3.22 18.38 -2.21
C PHE A 136 4.26 17.34 -1.82
N VAL A 137 5.14 17.65 -0.86
CA VAL A 137 6.14 16.71 -0.33
C VAL A 137 5.45 15.49 0.27
N LYS A 138 4.40 15.68 1.08
CA LYS A 138 3.65 14.60 1.72
C LYS A 138 2.98 13.68 0.69
N ALA A 139 2.42 14.26 -0.37
CA ALA A 139 1.84 13.51 -1.49
C ALA A 139 2.91 12.72 -2.27
N GLY A 140 4.11 13.28 -2.44
CA GLY A 140 5.26 12.58 -3.02
C GLY A 140 5.67 11.35 -2.21
N GLN A 141 5.86 11.52 -0.91
CA GLN A 141 6.23 10.44 0.01
C GLN A 141 5.17 9.34 0.06
N TYR A 142 3.88 9.71 0.06
CA TYR A 142 2.78 8.76 0.00
C TYR A 142 2.85 7.87 -1.24
N GLU A 143 3.10 8.46 -2.41
CA GLU A 143 3.12 7.70 -3.66
C GLU A 143 4.32 6.75 -3.73
N GLU A 144 5.49 7.19 -3.29
CA GLU A 144 6.67 6.33 -3.18
C GLU A 144 6.42 5.16 -2.21
N ALA A 145 5.82 5.44 -1.04
CA ALA A 145 5.45 4.41 -0.07
C ALA A 145 4.41 3.44 -0.64
N HIS A 146 3.43 3.95 -1.38
CA HIS A 146 2.41 3.14 -2.04
C HIS A 146 3.00 2.21 -3.09
N GLU A 147 3.95 2.69 -3.90
CA GLU A 147 4.66 1.87 -4.88
C GLU A 147 5.50 0.78 -4.22
N ARG A 148 6.15 1.07 -3.08
CA ARG A 148 6.87 0.05 -2.30
C ARG A 148 5.91 -1.03 -1.78
N TYR A 149 4.78 -0.63 -1.21
CA TYR A 149 3.73 -1.55 -0.77
C TYR A 149 3.21 -2.43 -1.93
N GLN A 150 2.86 -1.82 -3.06
CA GLN A 150 2.36 -2.56 -4.22
C GLN A 150 3.39 -3.53 -4.80
N ARG A 151 4.68 -3.20 -4.77
CA ARG A 151 5.75 -4.11 -5.20
C ARG A 151 5.83 -5.34 -4.28
N ARG A 152 5.92 -5.12 -2.96
CA ARG A 152 5.95 -6.21 -1.97
C ARG A 152 4.71 -7.11 -2.06
N ARG A 153 3.53 -6.51 -2.24
CA ARG A 153 2.28 -7.27 -2.40
C ARG A 153 2.31 -8.16 -3.64
N ARG A 154 2.79 -7.64 -4.77
CA ARG A 154 2.95 -8.42 -6.01
C ARG A 154 3.96 -9.56 -5.85
N GLU A 155 5.07 -9.31 -5.15
CA GLU A 155 6.07 -10.34 -4.84
C GLU A 155 5.45 -11.49 -4.02
N LEU A 156 4.71 -11.18 -2.96
CA LEU A 156 4.02 -12.18 -2.14
C LEU A 156 2.96 -12.96 -2.92
N GLN A 157 2.17 -12.27 -3.77
CA GLN A 157 1.19 -12.92 -4.63
C GLN A 157 1.85 -13.86 -5.67
N SER A 158 2.99 -13.44 -6.23
CA SER A 158 3.75 -14.28 -7.17
C SER A 158 4.34 -15.51 -6.49
N LYS A 159 4.70 -15.42 -5.21
CA LYS A 159 5.18 -16.55 -4.42
C LYS A 159 4.08 -17.57 -4.21
N ASN A 160 2.87 -17.12 -3.88
CA ASN A 160 1.68 -17.98 -3.73
C ASN A 160 1.35 -18.74 -5.01
N GLN A 161 1.41 -18.07 -6.17
CA GLN A 161 1.17 -18.71 -7.47
C GLN A 161 2.20 -19.77 -7.86
N LYS A 162 3.41 -19.74 -7.30
CA LYS A 162 4.44 -20.76 -7.55
C LYS A 162 4.30 -21.98 -6.63
N THR A 163 3.56 -21.83 -5.53
CA THR A 163 3.34 -22.88 -4.53
C THR A 163 2.03 -23.64 -4.75
N SER A 164 1.11 -23.08 -5.55
CA SER A 164 -0.12 -23.74 -6.03
C SER A 164 0.09 -24.43 -7.37
#